data_AF-V5A6K7-F1
#
_entry.id   AF-V5A6K7-F1
#
_cell.length_a   1.000
_cell.length_b   1.000
_cell.length_c   1.000
_cell.angle_alpha   90.00
_cell.angle_beta   90.00
_cell.angle_gamma   90.00
#
_symmetry.space_group_name_H-M   'P 1'
#
loop_
_entity.id
_entity.type
_entity.pdbx_description
1 polymer ?
#
loop_
_entity_poly.entity_id
_entity_poly.type
_entity_poly.pdbx_seq_one_letter_code
_entity_poly.pdbx_strand_id
1 'polypeptide(L)' 'MTVSNATIGWTVVALVLVALAVPWFLWGESGVVAGLPTWVWWHIGWLSLSAGVFAVFTRRAWGVGIETQGGIDG' A
#
# COMPACT_ATOMS: atom_id res chain seq x y z
N MET A 1 9.96 -12.99 19.46
CA MET A 1 9.40 -12.87 18.09
C MET A 1 10.29 -11.91 17.31
N THR A 2 11.20 -12.40 16.47
CA THR A 2 12.04 -11.55 15.62
C THR A 2 11.29 -11.24 14.33
N VAL A 3 10.93 -9.97 14.14
CA VAL A 3 10.20 -9.52 12.94
C VAL A 3 11.13 -9.62 11.74
N SER A 4 10.68 -10.24 10.64
CA SER A 4 11.51 -10.38 9.44
C SER A 4 11.66 -9.04 8.70
N ASN A 5 12.80 -8.82 8.03
CA ASN A 5 13.03 -7.60 7.23
C ASN A 5 11.97 -7.42 6.13
N ALA A 6 11.48 -8.53 5.54
CA ALA A 6 10.41 -8.50 4.55
C ALA A 6 9.08 -8.04 5.17
N THR A 7 8.75 -8.52 6.37
CA THR A 7 7.58 -8.06 7.14
C THR A 7 7.66 -6.56 7.37
N ILE A 8 8.79 -6.06 7.88
CA ILE A 8 8.99 -4.62 8.14
C ILE A 8 8.81 -3.82 6.84
N GLY A 9 9.42 -4.26 5.74
CA GLY A 9 9.31 -3.58 4.44
C GLY A 9 7.86 -3.46 3.96
N TRP A 10 7.08 -4.55 4.01
CA TRP A 10 5.68 -4.52 3.58
C TRP A 10 4.78 -3.74 4.54
N THR A 11 5.05 -3.76 5.84
CA THR A 11 4.37 -2.89 6.80
C THR A 11 4.60 -1.42 6.50
N VAL A 12 5.84 -1.01 6.21
CA VAL A 12 6.16 0.36 5.82
C VAL A 12 5.43 0.76 4.54
N VAL A 13 5.44 -0.10 3.52
CA VAL A 13 4.70 0.15 2.26
C VAL A 13 3.20 0.34 2.54
N ALA A 14 2.60 -0.51 3.37
CA ALA A 14 1.20 -0.37 3.75
C ALA A 14 0.92 0.95 4.49
N LEU A 15 1.76 1.34 5.44
CA LEU A 15 1.62 2.60 6.16
C LEU A 15 1.75 3.82 5.24
N VAL A 16 2.70 3.81 4.30
CA VAL A 16 2.83 4.86 3.28
C VAL A 16 1.58 4.93 2.41
N LEU A 17 1.05 3.77 1.99
CA LEU A 17 -0.18 3.71 1.20
C LEU A 17 -1.39 4.26 1.95
N VAL A 18 -1.48 4.03 3.26
CA VAL A 18 -2.58 4.57 4.10
C VAL A 18 -2.40 6.06 4.35
N ALA A 19 -1.18 6.49 4.69
CA ALA A 19 -0.88 7.89 4.95
C ALA A 19 -1.22 8.76 3.72
N LEU A 20 -0.72 8.38 2.54
CA LEU A 20 -0.96 9.14 1.30
C LEU A 20 -2.36 8.89 0.69
N ALA A 21 -3.18 7.99 1.25
CA ALA A 21 -4.55 7.79 0.79
C ALA A 21 -5.44 8.99 1.11
N VAL A 22 -5.20 9.62 2.26
CA VAL A 22 -5.93 10.83 2.61
C VAL A 22 -5.31 11.97 1.80
N PRO A 23 -6.12 12.67 1.00
CA PRO A 23 -5.70 13.91 0.39
C PRO A 23 -5.57 14.91 1.52
N TRP A 24 -4.36 15.01 2.05
CA TRP A 24 -3.93 16.06 2.97
C TRP A 24 -4.41 17.35 2.33
N PHE A 25 -5.37 18.01 2.98
CA PHE A 25 -6.27 19.08 2.52
C PHE A 25 -5.58 20.35 1.93
N LEU A 26 -4.33 20.24 1.48
CA LEU A 26 -3.43 21.24 0.93
C LEU A 26 -3.70 21.60 -0.53
N TRP A 27 -4.66 20.94 -1.20
CA TRP A 27 -4.99 21.23 -2.59
C TRP A 27 -6.23 22.12 -2.65
N GLY A 28 -5.99 23.42 -2.85
CA GLY A 28 -7.02 24.43 -3.07
C GLY A 28 -7.97 24.03 -4.19
N GLU A 29 -9.26 24.17 -3.91
CA GLU A 29 -10.40 23.50 -4.56
C GLU A 29 -10.67 23.85 -6.04
N SER A 30 -9.87 24.69 -6.69
CA SER A 30 -10.25 25.29 -8.00
C SER A 30 -9.64 24.63 -9.23
N GLY A 31 -8.73 23.66 -9.07
CA GLY A 31 -8.11 22.97 -10.21
C GLY A 31 -9.05 21.92 -10.82
N VAL A 32 -9.63 22.21 -11.98
CA VAL A 32 -10.38 21.22 -12.78
C VAL A 32 -9.52 20.74 -13.95
N VAL A 33 -9.35 19.43 -14.07
CA VAL A 33 -8.62 18.78 -15.17
C VAL A 33 -9.58 17.82 -15.88
N ALA A 34 -9.71 17.97 -17.20
CA ALA A 34 -10.61 17.15 -18.03
C ALA A 34 -12.07 17.10 -17.51
N GLY A 35 -12.56 18.22 -16.96
CA GLY A 35 -13.94 18.36 -16.46
C GLY A 35 -14.17 17.79 -15.05
N LEU A 36 -13.16 17.22 -14.40
CA LEU A 36 -13.23 16.70 -13.03
C LEU A 36 -12.26 17.45 -12.11
N PRO A 37 -12.60 17.62 -10.81
CA PRO A 37 -11.66 18.17 -9.85
C PRO A 37 -10.36 17.36 -9.82
N THR A 38 -9.22 18.06 -9.75
CA THR A 38 -7.87 17.45 -9.70
C THR A 38 -7.74 16.42 -8.59
N TRP A 39 -8.46 16.62 -7.49
CA TRP A 39 -8.58 15.70 -6.37
C TRP A 39 -9.11 14.31 -6.76
N VAL A 40 -10.07 14.22 -7.70
CA VAL A 40 -10.60 12.93 -8.17
C VAL A 40 -9.52 12.15 -8.92
N TRP A 41 -8.69 12.83 -9.70
CA TRP A 41 -7.57 12.20 -10.40
C TRP A 41 -6.53 11.64 -9.44
N TRP A 42 -6.29 12.29 -8.29
CA TRP A 42 -5.45 11.74 -7.23
C TRP A 42 -5.99 10.38 -6.76
N HIS A 43 -7.29 10.27 -6.49
CA HIS A 43 -7.90 9.00 -6.10
C HIS A 43 -7.80 7.94 -7.19
N ILE A 44 -7.99 8.30 -8.47
CA ILE A 44 -7.84 7.36 -9.59
C ILE A 44 -6.40 6.84 -9.67
N GLY A 45 -5.42 7.74 -9.59
CA GLY A 45 -4.01 7.40 -9.54
C GLY A 45 -3.67 6.51 -8.34
N TRP A 46 -4.21 6.85 -7.17
CA TRP A 46 -3.95 6.11 -5.93
C TRP A 46 -4.60 4.73 -5.89
N LEU A 47 -5.81 4.60 -6.43
CA LEU A 47 -6.47 3.30 -6.62
C LEU A 47 -5.66 2.40 -7.55
N SER A 48 -5.15 2.96 -8.64
CA SER A 48 -4.29 2.24 -9.60
C SER A 48 -2.98 1.80 -8.94
N LEU A 49 -2.33 2.70 -8.19
CA LEU A 49 -1.09 2.40 -7.47
C LEU A 49 -1.34 1.31 -6.41
N SER A 50 -2.38 1.46 -5.59
CA SER A 50 -2.72 0.50 -4.54
C SER A 50 -3.03 -0.88 -5.12
N ALA A 51 -3.79 -0.95 -6.21
CA ALA A 51 -4.05 -2.18 -6.93
C ALA A 51 -2.74 -2.81 -7.45
N GLY A 52 -1.83 -2.02 -8.01
CA GLY A 52 -0.52 -2.46 -8.45
C GLY A 52 0.33 -3.02 -7.31
N VAL A 53 0.44 -2.30 -6.19
CA VAL A 53 1.17 -2.74 -5.01
C VAL A 53 0.57 -4.02 -4.46
N PHE A 54 -0.75 -4.12 -4.38
CA PHE A 54 -1.42 -5.34 -3.93
C PHE A 54 -1.14 -6.51 -4.88
N ALA A 55 -1.19 -6.29 -6.20
CA ALA A 55 -0.85 -7.31 -7.17
C ALA A 55 0.63 -7.75 -7.08
N VAL A 56 1.56 -6.86 -6.72
CA VAL A 56 2.96 -7.22 -6.48
C VAL A 56 3.09 -7.98 -5.16
N PHE A 57 2.37 -7.56 -4.12
CA PHE A 57 2.34 -8.22 -2.82
C PHE A 57 1.87 -9.67 -2.96
N THR A 58 0.75 -9.89 -3.66
CA THR A 58 0.24 -11.25 -3.85
C THR A 58 1.18 -12.16 -4.63
N ARG A 59 2.02 -11.59 -5.51
CA ARG A 59 3.01 -12.35 -6.30
C ARG A 59 4.33 -12.60 -5.57
N ARG A 60 4.79 -11.67 -4.73
CA ARG A 60 6.15 -11.71 -4.14
C ARG A 60 6.19 -12.01 -2.64
N ALA A 61 5.09 -11.75 -1.95
CA ALA A 61 5.06 -11.70 -0.49
C ALA A 61 3.91 -12.52 0.09
N TRP A 62 3.30 -13.38 -0.73
CA TRP A 62 2.33 -14.35 -0.28
C TRP A 62 2.96 -15.25 0.80
N GLY A 63 2.47 -15.15 2.04
CA GLY A 63 3.05 -15.85 3.19
C GLY A 63 4.03 -15.02 4.05
N VAL A 64 4.29 -13.75 3.73
CA VAL A 64 5.03 -12.85 4.65
C VAL A 64 4.26 -12.73 5.97
N GLY A 65 4.90 -13.12 7.07
CA GLY A 65 4.28 -13.16 8.40
C GLY A 65 3.59 -14.48 8.76
N ILE A 66 3.57 -15.47 7.87
CA ILE A 66 3.24 -16.85 8.22
C ILE A 66 4.56 -17.54 8.53
N GLU A 67 4.94 -17.65 9.81
CA GLU A 67 6.00 -18.58 10.18
C GLU A 67 5.43 -19.98 10.01
N THR A 68 5.97 -20.80 9.11
CA THR A 68 5.69 -22.24 9.17
C THR A 68 6.36 -22.74 10.44
N GLN A 69 5.63 -22.78 11.55
CA GLN A 69 5.96 -23.65 12.69
C GLN A 69 5.96 -25.08 12.17
N GLY A 70 7.12 -25.55 11.72
CA GLY A 70 7.23 -26.90 11.14
C GLY A 70 8.68 -27.30 10.96
N GLY A 71 9.25 -27.89 12.01
CA GLY A 71 10.56 -28.55 11.96
C GLY A 71 11.14 -28.83 13.34
N ILE A 72 10.51 -29.71 14.13
CA ILE A 72 10.99 -31.06 14.53
C ILE A 72 11.80 -31.09 15.84
N ASP A 73 11.09 -31.31 16.94
CA ASP A 73 11.66 -31.88 18.16
C ASP A 73 11.56 -33.41 17.98
N GLY A 74 12.62 -34.03 17.45
CA GLY A 74 12.84 -35.48 17.53
C GLY A 74 13.53 -35.84 18.84
#